data_AF-A0A969F6U4-F1
#
_entry.id   AF-A0A969F6U4-F1
#
_cell.length_a   1.000
_cell.length_b   1.000
_cell.length_c   1.000
_cell.angle_alpha   90.00
_cell.angle_beta   90.00
_cell.angle_gamma   90.00
#
_symmetry.space_group_name_H-M   'P 1'
#
loop_
_entity.id
_entity.type
_entity.pdbx_description
1 polymer ?
#
loop_
_entity_poly.entity_id
_entity_poly.type
_entity_poly.pdbx_seq_one_letter_code
_entity_poly.pdbx_strand_id
1 'polypeptide(L)'
;MQPQPPKQISEYANACLEALVASGLGRTVSLGGAFGLMHYFEYRPTYDVDAWWHESVTTEEQQQVMQVLVTALERYGRVQVRTWGDVTSIELQTNIKKVFSFQIARRSVQLEPAQPTVWPGVLLDSFSDLVASKWWHW
;
A
#
# COMPACT_ATOMS: atom_id res chain seq x y z
N MET A 1 14.61 -14.56 3.83
CA MET A 1 13.28 -15.19 3.87
C MET A 1 12.57 -14.79 2.58
N GLN A 2 12.01 -15.72 1.80
CA GLN A 2 11.37 -15.36 0.52
C GLN A 2 9.93 -14.89 0.77
N PRO A 3 9.49 -13.77 0.18
CA PRO A 3 8.12 -13.29 0.33
C PRO A 3 7.15 -14.23 -0.38
N GLN A 4 5.96 -14.42 0.21
CA GLN A 4 4.85 -15.18 -0.34
C GLN A 4 3.59 -14.30 -0.35
N PRO A 5 2.60 -14.58 -1.22
CA PRO A 5 1.31 -13.91 -1.12
C PRO A 5 0.69 -14.18 0.25
N PRO A 6 0.19 -13.14 0.97
CA PRO A 6 -0.55 -13.36 2.21
C PRO A 6 -1.80 -14.23 1.94
N LYS A 7 -2.13 -15.11 2.89
CA LYS A 7 -3.36 -15.92 2.86
C LYS A 7 -4.58 -15.12 3.25
N GLN A 8 -4.41 -14.12 4.11
CA GLN A 8 -5.51 -13.29 4.62
C GLN A 8 -5.40 -11.88 4.09
N ILE A 9 -6.12 -11.61 3.00
CA ILE A 9 -6.11 -10.31 2.34
C ILE A 9 -7.51 -9.75 2.33
N SER A 10 -7.65 -8.53 2.81
CA SER A 10 -8.89 -7.76 2.69
C SER A 10 -9.30 -7.64 1.21
N GLU A 11 -10.58 -7.84 0.90
CA GLU A 11 -11.09 -7.66 -0.46
C GLU A 11 -10.79 -6.26 -1.01
N TYR A 12 -10.73 -5.24 -0.14
CA TYR A 12 -10.39 -3.87 -0.51
C TYR A 12 -8.91 -3.72 -0.88
N ALA A 13 -8.02 -4.37 -0.12
CA ALA A 13 -6.60 -4.39 -0.45
C ALA A 13 -6.38 -5.09 -1.79
N ASN A 14 -7.03 -6.24 -2.01
CA ASN A 14 -6.97 -6.94 -3.27
C ASN A 14 -7.44 -6.08 -4.45
N ALA A 15 -8.62 -5.47 -4.33
CA ALA A 15 -9.20 -4.62 -5.36
C ALA A 15 -8.28 -3.44 -5.73
N CYS A 16 -7.70 -2.76 -4.73
CA CYS A 16 -6.73 -1.69 -4.96
C CYS A 16 -5.51 -2.16 -5.73
N LEU A 17 -4.91 -3.27 -5.31
CA LEU A 17 -3.67 -3.76 -5.90
C LEU A 17 -3.88 -4.31 -7.31
N GLU A 18 -4.97 -5.03 -7.55
CA GLU A 18 -5.38 -5.46 -8.89
C GLU A 18 -5.61 -4.26 -9.82
N ALA A 19 -6.29 -3.21 -9.33
CA ALA A 19 -6.56 -2.01 -10.12
C ALA A 19 -5.27 -1.25 -10.50
N LEU A 20 -4.30 -1.15 -9.58
CA LEU A 20 -2.99 -0.57 -9.87
C LEU A 20 -2.25 -1.34 -10.95
N VAL A 21 -2.26 -2.67 -10.86
CA VAL A 21 -1.55 -3.54 -11.80
C VAL A 21 -2.22 -3.51 -13.17
N ALA A 22 -3.55 -3.60 -13.23
CA ALA A 22 -4.32 -3.48 -14.46
C ALA A 22 -4.13 -2.12 -15.16
N SER A 23 -3.84 -1.07 -14.39
CA SER A 23 -3.55 0.27 -14.91
C SER A 23 -2.07 0.49 -15.28
N GLY A 24 -1.21 -0.53 -15.13
CA GLY A 24 0.24 -0.42 -15.39
C GLY A 24 1.00 0.40 -14.34
N LEU A 25 0.40 0.66 -13.19
CA LEU A 25 0.92 1.53 -12.12
C LEU A 25 1.56 0.72 -10.96
N GLY A 26 1.66 -0.60 -11.05
CA GLY A 26 2.21 -1.40 -9.95
C GLY A 26 3.65 -1.04 -9.54
N ARG A 27 4.43 -0.43 -10.45
CA ARG A 27 5.81 0.02 -10.19
C ARG A 27 5.91 1.36 -9.43
N THR A 28 4.82 2.10 -9.29
CA THR A 28 4.86 3.45 -8.70
C THR A 28 4.86 3.42 -7.18
N VAL A 29 4.51 2.27 -6.57
CA VAL A 29 4.45 2.12 -5.13
C VAL A 29 5.13 0.84 -4.69
N SER A 30 5.66 0.87 -3.46
CA SER A 30 6.15 -0.32 -2.75
C SER A 30 5.33 -0.56 -1.50
N LEU A 31 4.96 -1.82 -1.26
CA LEU A 31 4.22 -2.24 -0.08
C LEU A 31 5.12 -2.25 1.15
N GLY A 32 4.66 -1.57 2.20
CA GLY A 32 5.34 -1.38 3.45
C GLY A 32 4.51 -1.84 4.66
N GLY A 33 4.99 -1.47 5.85
CA GLY A 33 4.23 -1.54 7.09
C GLY A 33 3.74 -2.95 7.47
N ALA A 34 2.58 -3.02 8.12
CA ALA A 34 2.04 -4.30 8.58
C ALA A 34 1.63 -5.21 7.42
N PHE A 35 1.06 -4.63 6.35
CA PHE A 35 0.65 -5.37 5.16
C PHE A 35 1.84 -6.00 4.43
N GLY A 36 2.92 -5.23 4.20
CA GLY A 36 4.15 -5.75 3.59
C GLY A 36 4.77 -6.88 4.41
N LEU A 37 4.75 -6.79 5.74
CA LEU A 37 5.24 -7.88 6.61
C LEU A 37 4.44 -9.17 6.51
N MET A 38 3.15 -9.12 6.15
CA MET A 38 2.34 -10.33 5.96
C MET A 38 2.89 -11.22 4.84
N HIS A 39 3.66 -10.67 3.90
CA HIS A 39 4.33 -11.46 2.87
C HIS A 39 5.45 -12.35 3.43
N TYR A 40 5.97 -12.05 4.62
CA TYR A 40 7.02 -12.83 5.28
C TYR A 40 6.48 -13.57 6.50
N PHE A 41 5.57 -12.96 7.26
CA PHE A 41 5.02 -13.51 8.49
C PHE A 41 3.63 -12.93 8.81
N GLU A 42 2.59 -13.76 8.68
CA GLU A 42 1.21 -13.41 9.02
C GLU A 42 0.93 -13.56 10.52
N TYR A 43 1.13 -12.49 11.29
CA TYR A 43 0.92 -12.53 12.75
C TYR A 43 -0.40 -11.91 13.22
N ARG A 44 -1.01 -11.04 12.42
CA ARG A 44 -2.30 -10.41 12.72
C ARG A 44 -3.04 -10.02 11.43
N PRO A 45 -4.38 -9.95 11.45
CA PRO A 45 -5.14 -9.24 10.41
C PRO A 45 -4.78 -7.75 10.39
N THR A 46 -4.82 -7.15 9.20
CA THR A 46 -4.64 -5.70 9.01
C THR A 46 -5.72 -5.18 8.07
N TYR A 47 -6.18 -3.96 8.31
CA TYR A 47 -7.28 -3.33 7.56
C TYR A 47 -6.79 -2.12 6.78
N ASP A 48 -5.49 -2.05 6.54
CA ASP A 48 -4.78 -0.96 5.94
C ASP A 48 -3.64 -1.49 5.08
N VAL A 49 -3.38 -0.78 3.99
CA VAL A 49 -2.18 -0.99 3.16
C VAL A 49 -1.31 0.24 3.35
N ASP A 50 -0.13 0.04 3.91
CA ASP A 50 0.93 1.04 3.93
C ASP A 50 1.77 0.88 2.68
N ALA A 51 2.06 1.98 2.02
CA ALA A 51 2.88 2.00 0.83
C ALA A 51 3.75 3.26 0.75
N TRP A 52 4.76 3.17 -0.10
CA TRP A 52 5.69 4.27 -0.35
C TRP A 52 5.75 4.58 -1.83
N TRP A 53 5.76 5.86 -2.18
CA TRP A 53 6.05 6.29 -3.54
C TRP A 53 7.45 5.85 -3.96
N HIS A 54 7.58 5.31 -5.16
CA HIS A 54 8.89 5.14 -5.78
C HIS A 54 9.48 6.51 -6.17
N GLU A 55 10.80 6.67 -6.07
CA GLU A 55 11.48 7.97 -6.23
C GLU A 55 11.26 8.60 -7.61
N SER A 56 11.12 7.76 -8.63
CA SER A 56 10.95 8.19 -10.03
C SER A 56 9.52 8.59 -10.40
N VAL A 57 8.58 8.57 -9.46
CA VAL A 57 7.16 8.77 -9.77
C VAL A 57 6.87 10.26 -9.96
N THR A 58 6.33 10.57 -11.13
CA THR A 58 5.91 11.92 -11.51
C THR A 58 4.64 12.35 -10.78
N THR A 59 4.36 13.65 -10.74
CA THR A 59 3.12 14.18 -10.16
C THR A 59 1.89 13.63 -10.89
N GLU A 60 1.99 13.48 -12.21
CA GLU A 60 0.94 12.92 -13.07
C GLU A 60 0.67 11.45 -12.72
N GLU A 61 1.71 10.63 -12.55
CA GLU A 61 1.56 9.24 -12.11
C GLU A 61 0.97 9.16 -10.69
N GLN A 62 1.34 10.06 -9.77
CA GLN A 62 0.71 10.11 -8.44
C GLN A 62 -0.80 10.38 -8.57
N GLN A 63 -1.20 11.36 -9.37
CA GLN A 63 -2.61 11.66 -9.59
C GLN A 63 -3.37 10.46 -10.20
N GLN A 64 -2.77 9.75 -11.15
CA GLN A 64 -3.34 8.54 -11.72
C GLN A 64 -3.52 7.44 -10.68
N VAL A 65 -2.49 7.18 -9.86
CA VAL A 65 -2.56 6.21 -8.76
C VAL A 65 -3.69 6.58 -7.80
N MET A 66 -3.78 7.85 -7.41
CA MET A 66 -4.84 8.33 -6.52
C MET A 66 -6.24 8.09 -7.12
N GLN A 67 -6.42 8.41 -8.40
CA GLN A 67 -7.69 8.20 -9.08
C GLN A 67 -8.06 6.70 -9.16
N VAL A 68 -7.10 5.84 -9.50
CA VAL A 68 -7.30 4.39 -9.58
C VAL A 68 -7.72 3.81 -8.23
N LEU A 69 -7.06 4.21 -7.15
CA LEU A 69 -7.37 3.73 -5.80
C LEU A 69 -8.75 4.21 -5.33
N VAL A 70 -9.09 5.47 -5.60
CA VAL A 70 -10.42 6.01 -5.27
C VAL A 70 -11.50 5.23 -6.02
N THR A 71 -11.37 5.11 -7.34
CA THR A 71 -12.34 4.39 -8.18
C THR A 71 -12.47 2.91 -7.79
N ALA A 72 -11.37 2.25 -7.42
CA ALA A 72 -11.41 0.87 -6.95
C ALA A 72 -12.22 0.72 -5.66
N LEU A 73 -12.20 1.73 -4.77
CA LEU A 73 -12.88 1.69 -3.47
C LEU A 73 -14.31 2.22 -3.51
N GLU A 74 -14.65 3.11 -4.44
CA GLU A 74 -16.00 3.74 -4.54
C GLU A 74 -17.14 2.72 -4.68
N ARG A 75 -16.88 1.57 -5.30
CA ARG A 75 -17.87 0.49 -5.43
C ARG A 75 -18.25 -0.17 -4.09
N TYR A 76 -17.45 0.05 -3.04
CA TYR A 76 -17.64 -0.57 -1.72
C TYR A 76 -18.22 0.40 -0.68
N GLY A 77 -18.26 1.71 -0.97
CA GLY A 77 -18.76 2.70 -0.03
C GLY A 77 -18.23 4.10 -0.29
N ARG A 78 -18.33 4.97 0.72
CA ARG A 78 -17.86 6.35 0.63
C ARG A 78 -16.35 6.38 0.76
N VAL A 79 -15.67 6.97 -0.21
CA VAL A 79 -14.22 7.18 -0.17
C VAL A 79 -13.93 8.61 0.30
N GLN A 80 -12.96 8.74 1.19
CA GLN A 80 -12.42 10.03 1.64
C GLN A 80 -10.90 10.03 1.44
N VAL A 81 -10.38 11.05 0.76
CA VAL A 81 -8.95 11.29 0.66
C VAL A 81 -8.55 12.32 1.70
N ARG A 82 -7.46 12.05 2.42
CA ARG A 82 -6.87 12.96 3.42
C ARG A 82 -5.36 13.00 3.22
N THR A 83 -4.78 14.17 3.45
CA THR A 83 -3.34 14.37 3.35
C THR A 83 -2.83 15.04 4.63
N TRP A 84 -1.74 14.53 5.18
CA TRP A 84 -1.06 15.09 6.33
C TRP A 84 0.45 14.98 6.14
N GLY A 85 1.14 16.12 6.08
CA GLY A 85 2.54 16.16 5.68
C GLY A 85 2.74 15.48 4.32
N ASP A 86 3.65 14.50 4.27
CA ASP A 86 3.98 13.74 3.07
C ASP A 86 3.14 12.46 2.88
N VAL A 87 2.13 12.24 3.72
CA VAL A 87 1.26 11.06 3.69
C VAL A 87 -0.08 11.43 3.06
N THR A 88 -0.49 10.65 2.07
CA THR A 88 -1.86 10.68 1.54
C THR A 88 -2.55 9.37 1.86
N SER A 89 -3.76 9.44 2.40
CA SER A 89 -4.57 8.29 2.78
C SER A 89 -5.91 8.32 2.08
N ILE A 90 -6.21 7.22 1.39
CA ILE A 90 -7.49 6.93 0.77
C ILE A 90 -8.26 6.04 1.74
N GLU A 91 -9.32 6.55 2.34
CA GLU A 91 -10.10 5.87 3.37
C GLU A 91 -11.45 5.41 2.83
N LEU A 92 -11.75 4.12 2.98
CA LEU A 92 -13.08 3.58 2.72
C LEU A 92 -13.91 3.59 4.00
N GLN A 93 -15.11 4.16 3.90
CA GLN A 93 -16.10 4.20 4.96
C GLN A 93 -17.36 3.49 4.53
N THR A 94 -17.84 2.59 5.39
CA THR A 94 -19.19 2.01 5.30
C THR A 94 -20.01 2.58 6.45
N ASN A 95 -21.18 3.13 6.15
CA ASN A 95 -22.00 3.90 7.09
C ASN A 95 -21.24 5.12 7.66
N ILE A 96 -20.72 5.02 8.90
CA ILE A 96 -20.04 6.10 9.64
C ILE A 96 -18.65 5.67 10.17
N LYS A 97 -18.17 4.47 9.82
CA LYS A 97 -16.91 3.93 10.33
C LYS A 97 -15.93 3.68 9.20
N LYS A 98 -14.67 4.05 9.41
CA LYS A 98 -13.54 3.64 8.57
C LYS A 98 -13.37 2.13 8.66
N VAL A 99 -13.45 1.46 7.52
CA VAL A 99 -13.27 -0.01 7.42
C VAL A 99 -11.98 -0.39 6.71
N PHE A 100 -11.41 0.53 5.93
CA PHE A 100 -10.14 0.31 5.25
C PHE A 100 -9.40 1.63 4.97
N SER A 101 -8.07 1.58 4.88
CA SER A 101 -7.29 2.66 4.26
C SER A 101 -6.12 2.17 3.43
N PHE A 102 -5.86 2.89 2.34
CA PHE A 102 -4.60 2.80 1.61
C PHE A 102 -3.80 4.07 1.87
N GLN A 103 -2.63 3.93 2.49
CA GLN A 103 -1.76 5.05 2.86
C GLN A 103 -0.52 5.02 1.99
N ILE A 104 -0.21 6.14 1.34
CA ILE A 104 0.99 6.30 0.53
C ILE A 104 1.76 7.50 1.03
N ALA A 105 3.01 7.27 1.43
CA ALA A 105 3.90 8.29 1.91
C ALA A 105 5.11 8.45 0.99
N ARG A 106 5.75 9.63 1.01
CA ARG A 106 7.12 9.73 0.47
C ARG A 106 8.09 9.03 1.41
N ARG A 107 9.03 8.30 0.84
CA ARG A 107 10.11 7.66 1.58
C ARG A 107 11.23 8.66 1.81
N SER A 108 11.69 8.80 3.06
CA SER A 108 12.86 9.61 3.41
C SER A 108 14.16 8.80 3.46
N VAL A 109 14.08 7.50 3.79
CA VAL A 109 15.21 6.57 3.90
C VAL A 109 14.81 5.18 3.41
N GLN A 110 15.68 4.51 2.66
CA GLN A 110 15.56 3.12 2.20
C GLN A 110 16.87 2.37 2.49
N LEU A 111 16.79 1.21 3.15
CA LEU A 111 17.95 0.37 3.45
C LEU A 111 18.30 -0.55 2.28
N GLU A 112 17.30 -1.20 1.68
CA GLU A 112 17.48 -2.09 0.54
C GLU A 112 16.45 -1.79 -0.57
N PRO A 113 16.78 -2.02 -1.85
CA PRO A 113 15.84 -1.84 -2.94
C PRO A 113 14.55 -2.64 -2.73
N ALA A 114 13.40 -2.06 -3.09
CA ALA A 114 12.14 -2.78 -3.09
C ALA A 114 12.20 -3.86 -4.19
N GLN A 115 11.68 -5.04 -3.89
CA GLN A 115 11.69 -6.18 -4.80
C GLN A 115 10.32 -6.38 -5.44
N PRO A 116 10.23 -6.79 -6.71
CA PRO A 116 8.97 -7.18 -7.31
C PRO A 116 8.38 -8.37 -6.52
N THR A 117 7.11 -8.27 -6.13
CA THR A 117 6.42 -9.41 -5.52
C THR A 117 5.76 -10.27 -6.59
N VAL A 118 5.82 -11.60 -6.41
CA VAL A 118 5.14 -12.59 -7.27
C VAL A 118 3.64 -12.34 -7.34
N TRP A 119 3.10 -11.68 -6.30
CA TRP A 119 1.72 -11.24 -6.25
C TRP A 119 1.60 -10.01 -5.35
N PRO A 120 0.86 -8.96 -5.73
CA PRO A 120 0.06 -8.82 -6.96
C PRO A 120 0.80 -8.16 -8.14
N GLY A 121 2.13 -8.11 -8.19
CA GLY A 121 2.85 -7.40 -9.26
C GLY A 121 3.04 -5.90 -8.98
N VAL A 122 2.98 -5.53 -7.70
CA VAL A 122 3.51 -4.27 -7.17
C VAL A 122 4.92 -4.50 -6.60
N LEU A 123 5.61 -3.43 -6.18
CA LEU A 123 6.86 -3.57 -5.44
C LEU A 123 6.56 -3.92 -3.96
N LEU A 124 7.47 -4.62 -3.31
CA LEU A 124 7.41 -4.98 -1.89
C LEU A 124 8.73 -4.59 -1.24
N ASP A 125 8.67 -3.97 -0.07
CA ASP A 125 9.87 -3.68 0.70
C ASP A 125 10.63 -4.94 1.11
N SER A 126 11.94 -4.78 1.24
CA SER A 126 12.80 -5.80 1.83
C SER A 126 12.33 -6.11 3.26
N PHE A 127 12.64 -7.32 3.74
CA PHE A 127 12.34 -7.68 5.12
C PHE A 127 13.06 -6.76 6.12
N SER A 128 14.29 -6.33 5.82
CA SER A 128 15.08 -5.45 6.67
C SER A 128 14.46 -4.04 6.77
N ASP A 129 13.99 -3.47 5.65
CA ASP A 129 13.25 -2.20 5.63
C ASP A 129 11.95 -2.28 6.44
N LEU A 130 11.17 -3.34 6.24
CA LEU A 130 9.89 -3.53 6.92
C LEU A 130 10.05 -3.67 8.44
N VAL A 131 11.11 -4.35 8.88
CA VAL A 131 11.46 -4.46 10.30
C VAL A 131 11.95 -3.11 10.80
N ALA A 132 12.90 -2.47 10.12
CA ALA A 132 13.47 -1.19 10.54
C ALA A 132 12.39 -0.10 10.68
N SER A 133 11.45 0.01 9.74
CA SER A 133 10.38 1.02 9.79
C SER A 133 9.44 0.85 11.00
N LYS A 134 9.36 -0.35 11.60
CA LYS A 134 8.62 -0.59 12.85
C LYS A 134 9.41 -0.26 14.10
N TRP A 135 10.72 -0.44 14.08
CA TRP A 135 11.59 -0.19 15.24
C TRP A 135 12.08 1.26 15.34
N TRP A 136 11.99 2.06 14.27
CA TRP A 136 12.40 3.46 14.24
C TRP A 136 11.36 4.46 14.82
N HIS A 137 10.31 3.97 15.49
CA HIS A 137 9.27 4.78 16.13
C HIS A 137 9.37 4.79 17.67
N TRP A 138 10.59 4.87 18.21
CA TRP A 138 10.86 5.08 19.64
C TRP A 138 11.67 6.35 19.89
#